data_AF-A0A317XE53-F1
#
_entry.id   AF-A0A317XE53-F1
#
_cell.length_a   1.000
_cell.length_b   1.000
_cell.length_c   1.000
_cell.angle_alpha   90.00
_cell.angle_beta   90.00
_cell.angle_gamma   90.00
#
_symmetry.space_group_name_H-M   'P 1'
#
loop_
_entity.id
_entity.type
_entity.pdbx_description
1 polymer ?
#
loop_
_entity_poly.entity_id
_entity_poly.type
_entity_poly.pdbx_seq_one_letter_code
_entity_poly.pdbx_strand_id
1 'polypeptide(L)'
;MNPAFSQPLYSISEEITPIDDYIRRHGGTSSNIERLPSRLQQSKRSSIDLKQQLKDLTYEVSYLKAELQWHKESKQALLEFKEQVSEIFHRIEDALVQATIRLTEAEQRYLNLWGLNTGGDMDGLNMI
;
A
#
# COMPACT_ATOMS: atom_id res chain seq x y z
N MET A 1 38.44 37.71 -26.30
CA MET A 1 39.30 36.75 -25.59
C MET A 1 38.68 36.46 -24.23
N ASN A 2 37.88 35.40 -24.11
CA ASN A 2 37.95 34.40 -23.04
C ASN A 2 36.87 33.32 -23.28
N PRO A 3 37.25 32.04 -23.42
CA PRO A 3 36.34 30.95 -23.75
C PRO A 3 35.81 30.32 -22.47
N ALA A 4 34.49 30.35 -22.25
CA ALA A 4 33.86 29.68 -21.12
C ALA A 4 33.42 28.27 -21.55
N PHE A 5 34.33 27.31 -21.33
CA PHE A 5 34.16 25.88 -21.10
C PHE A 5 32.81 25.23 -21.50
N SER A 6 32.78 24.60 -22.67
CA SER A 6 31.89 23.48 -22.95
C SER A 6 32.39 22.25 -22.20
N GLN A 7 31.94 22.05 -20.96
CA GLN A 7 32.10 20.76 -20.31
C GLN A 7 31.00 19.81 -20.82
N PRO A 8 31.35 18.65 -21.41
CA PRO A 8 30.35 17.62 -21.69
C PRO A 8 29.85 17.10 -20.34
N LEU A 9 28.55 17.24 -20.09
CA LEU A 9 27.91 16.65 -18.93
C LEU A 9 28.20 15.15 -18.93
N TYR A 10 28.69 14.62 -17.82
CA TYR A 10 28.96 13.20 -17.64
C TYR A 10 27.71 12.40 -18.03
N SER A 11 27.89 11.38 -18.88
CA SER A 11 26.84 10.42 -19.19
C SER A 11 26.47 9.70 -17.90
N ILE A 12 25.31 10.02 -17.34
CA ILE A 12 24.69 9.19 -16.30
C ILE A 12 24.52 7.82 -16.96
N SER A 13 25.24 6.81 -16.48
CA SER A 13 24.93 5.43 -16.84
C SER A 13 23.56 5.16 -16.22
N GLU A 14 22.50 5.26 -17.02
CA GLU A 14 21.15 4.91 -16.60
C GLU A 14 21.18 3.45 -16.13
N GLU A 15 21.23 3.25 -14.82
CA GLU A 15 21.02 1.96 -14.20
C GLU A 15 19.56 1.59 -14.50
N ILE A 16 19.37 0.65 -15.42
CA ILE A 16 18.05 0.20 -15.84
C ILE A 16 17.41 -0.49 -14.62
N THR A 17 16.49 0.20 -13.96
CA THR A 17 15.72 -0.36 -12.86
C THR A 17 14.97 -1.60 -13.36
N PRO A 18 14.73 -2.65 -12.56
CA PRO A 18 13.91 -3.78 -12.97
C PRO A 18 12.52 -3.37 -13.49
N ILE A 19 11.99 -2.23 -13.00
CA ILE A 19 10.77 -1.60 -13.49
C ILE A 19 10.95 -1.09 -14.94
N ASP A 20 12.10 -0.50 -15.26
CA ASP A 20 12.42 0.03 -16.59
C ASP A 20 12.64 -1.10 -17.59
N ASP A 21 13.24 -2.21 -17.16
CA ASP A 21 13.37 -3.41 -18.00
C ASP A 21 11.99 -4.06 -18.25
N TYR A 22 11.10 -4.07 -17.25
CA TYR A 22 9.72 -4.51 -17.40
C TYR A 22 8.95 -3.62 -18.40
N ILE A 23 9.05 -2.31 -18.25
CA ILE A 23 8.40 -1.33 -19.15
C ILE A 23 8.96 -1.47 -20.57
N ARG A 24 10.28 -1.58 -20.73
CA ARG A 24 10.95 -1.75 -22.03
C ARG A 24 10.55 -3.04 -22.73
N ARG A 25 10.51 -4.18 -22.02
CA ARG A 25 10.05 -5.47 -22.57
C ARG A 25 8.59 -5.43 -23.01
N HIS A 26 7.78 -4.55 -22.42
CA HIS A 26 6.36 -4.41 -22.71
C HIS A 26 6.01 -3.16 -23.55
N GLY A 27 6.99 -2.55 -24.23
CA GLY A 27 6.73 -1.54 -25.25
C GLY A 27 6.85 -0.08 -24.79
N GLY A 28 7.49 0.17 -23.65
CA GLY A 28 7.84 1.53 -23.23
C GLY A 28 6.77 2.23 -22.40
N THR A 29 5.65 1.57 -22.07
CA THR A 29 4.57 2.23 -21.35
C THR A 29 3.97 1.45 -20.18
N SER A 30 3.88 2.15 -19.05
CA SER A 30 3.43 1.64 -17.75
C SER A 30 1.94 1.90 -17.49
N SER A 31 1.25 2.58 -18.40
CA SER A 31 -0.17 2.84 -18.30
C SER A 31 -0.96 1.61 -18.75
N ASN A 32 -1.85 1.10 -17.91
CA ASN A 32 -2.78 0.01 -18.27
C ASN A 32 -3.59 0.32 -19.54
N ILE A 33 -3.78 1.60 -19.89
CA ILE A 33 -4.44 2.06 -21.12
C ILE A 33 -3.64 1.73 -22.40
N GLU A 34 -2.31 1.66 -22.30
CA GLU A 34 -1.44 1.36 -23.44
C GLU A 34 -1.20 -0.13 -23.66
N ARG A 35 -1.53 -0.97 -22.65
CA ARG A 35 -1.51 -2.43 -22.75
C ARG A 35 -2.62 -3.00 -23.64
N LEU A 36 -3.46 -2.15 -24.22
CA LEU A 36 -4.51 -2.55 -25.14
C LEU A 36 -4.03 -2.37 -26.59
N PRO A 37 -3.65 -3.46 -27.29
CA PRO A 37 -3.34 -3.41 -28.71
C PRO A 37 -4.47 -2.80 -29.56
N SER A 38 -5.70 -2.82 -29.05
CA SER A 38 -6.87 -2.21 -29.69
C SER A 38 -6.77 -0.68 -29.82
N ARG A 39 -6.42 0.06 -28.76
CA ARG A 39 -6.48 1.53 -28.76
C ARG A 39 -5.43 2.19 -29.66
N LEU A 40 -4.21 1.65 -29.68
CA LEU A 40 -3.12 2.14 -30.51
C LEU A 40 -3.28 1.77 -32.00
N GLN A 41 -3.99 0.66 -32.30
CA GLN A 41 -4.30 0.28 -33.69
C GLN A 41 -5.57 0.95 -34.23
N GLN A 42 -6.58 1.21 -33.39
CA GLN A 42 -7.84 1.83 -33.80
C GLN A 42 -7.70 3.34 -34.04
N SER A 43 -6.92 4.07 -33.24
CA SER A 43 -6.67 5.50 -33.53
C SER A 43 -5.93 5.72 -34.86
N LYS A 44 -5.16 4.73 -35.32
CA LYS A 44 -4.49 4.74 -36.64
C LYS A 44 -5.38 4.29 -37.79
N ARG A 45 -6.55 3.71 -37.51
CA ARG A 45 -7.52 3.23 -38.51
C ARG A 45 -8.84 3.96 -38.30
N SER A 46 -8.89 5.24 -38.68
CA SER A 46 -10.16 5.92 -38.90
C SER A 46 -10.89 5.20 -40.03
N SER A 47 -11.69 4.19 -39.69
CA SER A 47 -12.47 3.42 -40.66
C SER A 47 -13.57 4.33 -41.19
N ILE A 48 -13.62 4.49 -42.51
CA ILE A 48 -14.61 5.34 -43.21
C ILE A 48 -16.01 4.67 -43.19
N ASP A 49 -16.09 3.38 -42.81
CA ASP A 49 -17.31 2.60 -42.77
C ASP A 49 -18.01 2.64 -41.40
N LEU A 50 -19.18 3.28 -41.36
CA LEU A 50 -20.04 3.43 -40.18
C LEU A 50 -20.42 2.08 -39.53
N LYS A 51 -20.55 1.00 -40.32
CA LYS A 51 -20.91 -0.32 -39.80
C LYS A 51 -19.78 -0.92 -38.97
N GLN A 52 -18.53 -0.67 -39.38
CA GLN A 52 -17.35 -1.11 -38.63
C GLN A 52 -17.19 -0.27 -37.37
N GLN A 53 -17.38 1.05 -37.45
CA GLN A 53 -17.37 1.93 -36.27
C GLN A 53 -18.40 1.52 -35.22
N LEU A 54 -19.62 1.14 -35.62
CA LEU A 54 -20.64 0.70 -34.68
C LEU A 54 -20.25 -0.61 -33.96
N LYS A 55 -19.65 -1.55 -34.69
CA LYS A 55 -19.14 -2.80 -34.09
C LYS A 55 -18.01 -2.54 -33.11
N ASP A 56 -17.05 -1.71 -33.51
CA ASP A 56 -15.90 -1.34 -32.67
C ASP A 56 -16.40 -0.63 -31.40
N LEU A 57 -17.34 0.31 -31.53
CA LEU A 57 -17.94 1.00 -30.38
C LEU A 57 -18.71 0.04 -29.46
N THR A 58 -19.47 -0.91 -30.03
CA THR A 58 -20.21 -1.91 -29.24
C THR A 58 -19.25 -2.80 -28.44
N TYR A 59 -18.13 -3.19 -29.06
CA TYR A 59 -17.08 -3.94 -28.41
C TYR A 59 -16.43 -3.12 -27.28
N GLU A 60 -16.06 -1.87 -27.54
CA GLU A 60 -15.48 -0.99 -26.51
C GLU A 60 -16.42 -0.76 -25.32
N VAL A 61 -17.70 -0.48 -25.58
CA VAL A 61 -18.69 -0.31 -24.51
C VAL A 61 -18.84 -1.58 -23.68
N SER A 62 -18.82 -2.75 -24.31
CA SER A 62 -18.90 -4.04 -23.61
C SER A 62 -17.66 -4.29 -22.76
N TYR A 63 -16.47 -3.99 -23.33
CA TYR A 63 -15.20 -4.09 -22.64
C TYR A 63 -15.14 -3.17 -21.41
N LEU A 64 -15.46 -1.89 -21.58
CA LEU A 64 -15.46 -0.90 -20.50
C LEU A 64 -16.45 -1.26 -19.39
N LYS A 65 -17.60 -1.85 -19.73
CA LYS A 65 -18.55 -2.35 -18.73
C LYS A 65 -17.95 -3.50 -17.90
N ALA A 66 -17.28 -4.45 -18.55
CA ALA A 66 -16.63 -5.55 -17.86
C ALA A 66 -15.48 -5.05 -16.97
N GLU A 67 -14.67 -4.11 -17.45
CA GLU A 67 -13.59 -3.49 -16.70
C GLU A 67 -14.11 -2.72 -15.48
N LEU A 68 -15.17 -1.91 -15.65
CA LEU A 68 -15.80 -1.19 -14.55
C LEU A 68 -16.39 -2.14 -13.49
N GLN A 69 -16.98 -3.26 -13.93
CA GLN A 69 -17.47 -4.30 -13.03
C GLN A 69 -16.32 -4.94 -12.24
N TRP A 70 -15.24 -5.33 -12.93
CA TRP A 70 -14.05 -5.89 -12.28
C TRP A 70 -13.43 -4.94 -11.26
N HIS A 71 -13.37 -3.63 -11.56
CA HIS A 71 -12.89 -2.63 -10.62
C HIS A 71 -13.79 -2.48 -9.39
N LYS A 72 -15.11 -2.56 -9.55
CA LYS A 72 -16.05 -2.55 -8.42
C LYS A 72 -15.84 -3.74 -7.51
N GLU A 73 -15.74 -4.94 -8.09
CA GLU A 73 -15.50 -6.18 -7.35
C GLU A 73 -14.15 -6.16 -6.64
N SER A 74 -13.09 -5.73 -7.32
CA SER A 74 -11.75 -5.59 -6.73
C SER A 74 -11.73 -4.59 -5.58
N LYS A 75 -12.41 -3.45 -5.73
CA LYS A 75 -12.53 -2.44 -4.67
C LYS A 75 -13.28 -3.02 -3.46
N GLN A 76 -14.36 -3.76 -3.70
CA GLN A 76 -15.14 -4.38 -2.64
C GLN A 76 -14.30 -5.38 -1.84
N ALA A 77 -13.60 -6.28 -2.54
CA ALA A 77 -12.70 -7.25 -1.92
C ALA A 77 -11.59 -6.55 -1.09
N LEU A 78 -11.03 -5.44 -1.59
CA LEU A 78 -10.03 -4.67 -0.85
C LEU A 78 -10.60 -3.98 0.40
N LEU A 79 -11.84 -3.51 0.36
CA LEU A 79 -12.50 -2.92 1.52
C LEU A 79 -12.77 -3.97 2.60
N GLU A 80 -13.26 -5.15 2.22
CA GLU A 80 -13.47 -6.28 3.13
C GLU A 80 -12.15 -6.74 3.76
N PHE A 81 -11.09 -6.84 2.95
CA PHE A 81 -9.75 -7.14 3.46
C PHE A 81 -9.25 -6.09 4.46
N LYS A 82 -9.44 -4.80 4.16
CA LYS A 82 -9.07 -3.72 5.07
C LYS A 82 -9.80 -3.84 6.42
N GLU A 83 -11.09 -4.14 6.40
CA GLU A 83 -11.90 -4.31 7.61
C GLU A 83 -11.38 -5.46 8.47
N GLN A 84 -11.08 -6.61 7.86
CA GLN A 84 -10.49 -7.76 8.56
C GLN A 84 -9.14 -7.42 9.18
N VAL A 85 -8.29 -6.71 8.44
CA VAL A 85 -6.98 -6.27 8.95
C VAL A 85 -7.15 -5.32 10.12
N SER A 86 -8.07 -4.36 10.03
CA SER A 86 -8.39 -3.46 11.15
C SER A 86 -8.85 -4.24 12.38
N GLU A 87 -9.74 -5.23 12.23
CA GLU A 87 -10.18 -6.06 13.35
C GLU A 87 -9.01 -6.81 14.02
N ILE A 88 -8.09 -7.37 13.23
CA ILE A 88 -6.90 -8.05 13.75
C ILE A 88 -6.01 -7.08 14.54
N PHE A 89 -5.82 -5.86 14.04
CA PHE A 89 -5.04 -4.84 14.76
C PHE A 89 -5.63 -4.52 16.13
N HIS A 90 -6.95 -4.32 16.23
CA HIS A 90 -7.60 -4.07 17.51
C HIS A 90 -7.42 -5.24 18.49
N ARG A 91 -7.52 -6.48 18.00
CA ARG A 91 -7.27 -7.67 18.85
C ARG A 91 -5.84 -7.75 19.36
N ILE A 92 -4.87 -7.36 18.53
CA ILE A 92 -3.45 -7.31 18.93
C ILE A 92 -3.25 -6.22 19.98
N GLU A 93 -3.82 -5.03 19.78
CA GLU A 93 -3.75 -3.93 20.74
C GLU A 93 -4.33 -4.34 22.11
N ASP A 94 -5.52 -4.96 22.12
CA ASP A 94 -6.14 -5.46 23.35
C ASP A 94 -5.26 -6.50 24.06
N ALA A 95 -4.67 -7.42 23.29
CA ALA A 95 -3.78 -8.44 23.85
C ALA A 95 -2.51 -7.82 24.47
N LEU A 96 -1.95 -6.77 23.84
CA LEU A 96 -0.79 -6.04 24.36
C LEU A 96 -1.13 -5.28 25.64
N VAL A 97 -2.29 -4.64 25.71
CA VAL A 97 -2.77 -3.97 26.92
C VAL A 97 -2.92 -4.98 28.06
N GLN A 98 -3.58 -6.11 27.81
CA GLN A 98 -3.73 -7.17 28.81
C GLN A 98 -2.38 -7.76 29.26
N ALA A 99 -1.45 -7.97 28.34
CA ALA A 99 -0.11 -8.46 28.66
C ALA A 99 0.64 -7.47 29.56
N THR A 100 0.52 -6.17 29.28
CA THR A 100 1.14 -5.10 30.07
C THR A 100 0.57 -5.04 31.48
N ILE A 101 -0.76 -5.08 31.62
CA ILE A 101 -1.42 -5.13 32.93
C ILE A 101 -0.94 -6.33 33.74
N ARG A 102 -0.93 -7.53 33.13
CA ARG A 102 -0.45 -8.75 33.80
C ARG A 102 1.02 -8.67 34.19
N LEU A 103 1.85 -8.02 33.37
CA LEU A 103 3.26 -7.83 33.68
C LEU A 103 3.43 -6.89 34.89
N THR A 104 2.71 -5.78 34.92
CA THR A 104 2.70 -4.85 36.07
C THR A 104 2.17 -5.52 37.33
N GLU A 105 1.12 -6.33 37.24
CA GLU A 105 0.63 -7.12 38.38
C GLU A 105 1.67 -8.13 38.86
N ALA A 106 2.36 -8.82 37.94
CA ALA A 106 3.41 -9.76 38.29
C ALA A 106 4.61 -9.06 38.96
N GLU A 107 4.98 -7.89 38.46
CA GLU A 107 6.02 -7.03 39.06
C GLU A 107 5.63 -6.57 40.46
N GLN A 108 4.40 -6.08 40.66
CA GLN A 108 3.90 -5.71 41.99
C GLN A 108 3.89 -6.89 42.95
N ARG A 109 3.44 -8.07 42.51
CA ARG A 109 3.48 -9.29 43.33
C ARG A 109 4.91 -9.68 43.70
N TYR A 110 5.85 -9.56 42.78
CA TYR A 110 7.27 -9.78 43.06
C TYR A 110 7.78 -8.79 44.11
N LEU A 111 7.57 -7.49 43.93
CA LEU A 111 8.00 -6.45 44.88
C LEU A 111 7.39 -6.64 46.28
N ASN A 112 6.12 -7.06 46.36
CA ASN A 112 5.45 -7.41 47.62
C ASN A 112 6.13 -8.58 48.34
N LEU A 113 6.51 -9.65 47.61
CA LEU A 113 7.23 -10.79 48.19
C LEU A 113 8.60 -10.40 48.75
N TRP A 114 9.25 -9.39 48.14
CA TRP A 114 10.52 -8.84 48.61
C TRP A 114 10.38 -7.83 49.76
N GLY A 115 9.17 -7.54 50.24
CA GLY A 115 8.93 -6.61 51.34
C GLY A 115 9.27 -5.15 51.02
N LEU A 116 9.40 -4.81 49.73
CA LEU A 116 9.78 -3.48 49.26
C LEU A 116 8.59 -2.53 49.08
N ASN A 117 7.36 -3.00 49.30
CA ASN A 117 6.18 -2.16 49.20
C ASN A 117 5.99 -1.37 50.51
N THR A 118 6.68 -0.24 50.60
CA THR A 118 6.61 0.74 51.70
C THR A 118 5.32 1.54 51.64
N GLY A 119 4.18 0.85 51.77
CA GLY A 119 2.89 1.47 52.03
C GLY A 119 2.66 1.68 53.52
N GLY A 120 3.42 2.60 54.13
CA GLY A 120 3.02 3.28 55.38
C GLY A 120 2.81 2.42 56.64
N ASP A 121 3.84 1.74 57.13
CA ASP A 121 3.93 1.40 58.57
C ASP A 121 4.60 2.58 59.31
N MET A 122 3.84 3.67 59.44
CA MET A 122 4.06 4.75 60.40
C MET A 122 2.82 4.85 61.29
N ASP A 123 2.42 3.74 61.89
CA ASP A 123 1.43 3.72 62.97
C ASP A 123 1.71 2.52 63.87
N GLY A 124 2.61 2.68 64.85
CA GLY A 124 2.89 1.58 65.77
C GLY A 124 4.16 1.63 66.63
N LEU A 125 4.93 2.72 66.64
CA LEU A 125 6.02 2.90 67.60
C LEU A 125 5.85 4.21 68.38
N ASN A 126 4.73 4.27 69.10
CA ASN A 126 4.61 5.13 70.28
C ASN A 126 4.05 4.26 71.42
N MET A 127 4.92 3.43 72.00
CA MET A 127 4.72 2.93 73.35
C MET A 127 6.07 2.82 74.06
N ILE A 128 6.16 3.66 75.10
CA ILE A 128 7.14 3.72 76.21
C ILE A 128 8.42 4.51 75.93
#